data_AF-A0A356R7L9-F1
#
_entry.id   AF-A0A356R7L9-F1
#
_cell.length_a   1.000
_cell.length_b   1.000
_cell.length_c   1.000
_cell.angle_alpha   90.00
_cell.angle_beta   90.00
_cell.angle_gamma   90.00
#
_symmetry.space_group_name_H-M   'P 1'
#
loop_
_entity.id
_entity.type
_entity.pdbx_description
1 polymer ?
#
loop_
_entity_poly.entity_id
_entity_poly.type
_entity_poly.pdbx_seq_one_letter_code
_entity_poly.pdbx_strand_id
1 'polypeptide(L)'
;MNDIFKRGGKKERLEAKVFGGGKIYEGTIDIGAQNAAWALAFLEQEGLSPIKADIGDVCPRKVYYFTDSGRVLLKKLDRLVAGAIAQEEGKYRKKLQQAPVQSDVTLFLE
;
A
#
# COMPACT_ATOMS: atom_id res chain seq x y z
N MET A 1 -12.74 -3.36 3.41
CA MET A 1 -14.04 -2.81 3.00
C MET A 1 -15.15 -3.18 3.99
N ASN A 2 -15.24 -4.45 4.40
CA ASN A 2 -16.24 -4.96 5.35
C ASN A 2 -16.40 -4.13 6.63
N ASP A 3 -15.30 -3.66 7.23
CA ASP A 3 -15.39 -2.85 8.45
C ASP A 3 -16.03 -1.47 8.23
N ILE A 4 -15.92 -0.91 7.02
CA ILE A 4 -16.61 0.34 6.66
C ILE A 4 -18.11 0.09 6.61
N PHE A 5 -18.54 -1.05 6.04
CA PHE A 5 -19.95 -1.44 5.97
C PHE A 5 -20.53 -1.74 7.35
N LYS A 6 -19.79 -2.47 8.21
CA LYS A 6 -20.18 -2.71 9.61
C LYS A 6 -20.39 -1.41 10.40
N ARG A 7 -19.71 -0.33 10.00
CA ARG A 7 -19.83 1.01 10.61
C ARG A 7 -20.86 1.91 9.90
N GLY A 8 -21.69 1.36 9.02
CA GLY A 8 -22.77 2.08 8.33
C GLY A 8 -22.38 2.73 7.01
N GLY A 9 -21.17 2.50 6.50
CA GLY A 9 -20.79 2.89 5.15
C GLY A 9 -21.62 2.17 4.10
N LYS A 10 -21.93 2.86 3.00
CA LYS A 10 -22.71 2.32 1.88
C LYS A 10 -21.83 2.26 0.64
N LYS A 11 -21.88 1.13 -0.06
CA LYS A 11 -21.02 0.85 -1.22
C LYS A 11 -21.15 1.91 -2.32
N GLU A 12 -22.37 2.37 -2.57
CA GLU A 12 -22.69 3.38 -3.59
C GLU A 12 -22.16 4.79 -3.23
N ARG A 13 -21.73 4.99 -1.99
CA ARG A 13 -21.16 6.24 -1.49
C ARG A 13 -19.65 6.18 -1.27
N LEU A 14 -19.01 5.05 -1.59
CA LEU A 14 -17.57 4.92 -1.44
C LEU A 14 -16.87 5.61 -2.60
N GLU A 15 -15.84 6.38 -2.27
CA GLU A 15 -14.82 6.80 -3.22
C GLU A 15 -13.57 5.93 -3.06
N ALA A 16 -12.93 5.59 -4.17
CA ALA A 16 -11.65 4.89 -4.17
C ALA A 16 -10.56 5.77 -4.75
N LYS A 17 -9.41 5.85 -4.08
CA LYS A 17 -8.21 6.52 -4.56
C LYS A 17 -7.01 5.62 -4.31
N VAL A 18 -6.17 5.39 -5.32
CA VAL A 18 -5.11 4.39 -5.27
C VAL A 18 -3.74 5.05 -5.47
N PHE A 19 -2.82 4.84 -4.54
CA PHE A 19 -1.48 5.45 -4.58
C PHE A 19 -0.41 4.41 -4.25
N GLY A 20 0.77 4.52 -4.85
CA GLY A 20 1.93 3.68 -4.51
C GLY A 20 2.33 2.73 -5.63
N GLY A 21 2.63 1.48 -5.32
CA GLY A 21 3.05 0.48 -6.33
C GLY A 21 4.38 0.80 -7.03
N GLY A 22 5.24 1.62 -6.43
CA GLY A 22 6.52 1.98 -7.03
C GLY A 22 7.59 0.90 -6.90
N LYS A 23 8.47 0.79 -7.89
CA LYS A 23 9.62 -0.13 -7.90
C LYS A 23 10.81 0.54 -7.23
N ILE A 24 10.85 0.45 -5.90
CA ILE A 24 11.87 1.13 -5.09
C ILE A 24 13.20 0.35 -5.04
N TYR A 25 13.13 -0.98 -5.17
CA TYR A 25 14.29 -1.86 -5.09
C TYR A 25 14.62 -2.46 -6.46
N GLU A 26 15.91 -2.63 -6.72
CA GLU A 26 16.37 -3.40 -7.86
C GLU A 26 16.17 -4.89 -7.58
N GLY A 27 15.50 -5.56 -8.51
CA GLY A 27 15.08 -6.96 -8.39
C GLY A 27 14.32 -7.40 -9.62
N THR A 28 14.27 -8.72 -9.83
CA THR A 28 13.57 -9.36 -10.94
C THR A 28 12.05 -9.29 -10.79
N ILE A 29 11.55 -9.26 -9.55
CA ILE A 29 10.11 -9.21 -9.25
C ILE A 29 9.72 -7.78 -8.88
N ASP A 30 8.76 -7.22 -9.60
CA ASP A 30 8.14 -5.93 -9.28
C ASP A 30 6.87 -6.13 -8.44
N ILE A 31 7.06 -6.22 -7.12
CA ILE A 31 5.96 -6.36 -6.16
C ILE A 31 5.05 -5.13 -6.20
N GLY A 32 5.61 -3.94 -6.48
CA GLY A 32 4.85 -2.70 -6.56
C GLY A 32 3.81 -2.76 -7.67
N ALA A 33 4.24 -3.19 -8.86
CA ALA A 33 3.35 -3.37 -10.01
C ALA A 33 2.29 -4.47 -9.76
N GLN A 34 2.66 -5.58 -9.13
CA GLN A 34 1.71 -6.66 -8.83
C GLN A 34 0.63 -6.23 -7.83
N ASN A 35 1.02 -5.55 -6.74
CA ASN A 35 0.08 -5.04 -5.75
C ASN A 35 -0.86 -4.00 -6.35
N ALA A 36 -0.34 -3.13 -7.22
CA ALA A 36 -1.13 -2.16 -7.94
C ALA A 36 -2.18 -2.82 -8.85
N ALA A 37 -1.75 -3.80 -9.66
CA ALA A 37 -2.63 -4.54 -10.55
C ALA A 37 -3.74 -5.26 -9.77
N TRP A 38 -3.37 -5.94 -8.68
CA TRP A 38 -4.33 -6.61 -7.80
C TRP A 38 -5.33 -5.64 -7.18
N ALA A 39 -4.87 -4.51 -6.65
CA ALA A 39 -5.75 -3.52 -6.03
C ALA A 39 -6.77 -2.93 -7.02
N LEU A 40 -6.34 -2.68 -8.27
CA LEU A 40 -7.23 -2.21 -9.33
C LEU A 40 -8.26 -3.27 -9.71
N ALA A 41 -7.82 -4.53 -9.91
CA ALA A 41 -8.72 -5.64 -10.22
C ALA A 41 -9.74 -5.90 -9.10
N PHE A 42 -9.31 -5.82 -7.84
CA PHE A 42 -10.21 -5.94 -6.69
C PHE A 42 -11.27 -4.84 -6.67
N LEU A 43 -10.89 -3.58 -6.90
CA LEU A 43 -11.84 -2.48 -6.95
C LEU A 43 -12.83 -2.63 -8.11
N GLU A 44 -12.36 -3.07 -9.28
CA GLU A 44 -13.22 -3.35 -10.43
C GLU A 44 -14.22 -4.48 -10.14
N GLN A 45 -13.79 -5.58 -9.52
CA GLN A 45 -14.68 -6.66 -9.07
C GLN A 45 -15.71 -6.18 -8.05
N GLU A 46 -15.32 -5.22 -7.20
CA GLU A 46 -16.22 -4.55 -6.28
C GLU A 46 -17.09 -3.47 -6.96
N GLY A 47 -17.00 -3.26 -8.28
CA GLY A 47 -17.78 -2.24 -8.98
C GLY A 47 -17.40 -0.81 -8.59
N LEU A 48 -16.18 -0.59 -8.08
CA LEU A 48 -15.63 0.72 -7.78
C LEU A 48 -14.54 1.08 -8.79
N SER A 49 -14.71 2.19 -9.48
CA SER A 49 -13.63 2.78 -10.28
C SER A 49 -12.86 3.80 -9.44
N PRO A 50 -11.52 3.74 -9.38
CA PRO A 50 -10.73 4.76 -8.71
C PRO A 50 -10.98 6.14 -9.32
N ILE A 51 -11.36 7.12 -8.49
CA ILE A 51 -11.53 8.51 -8.93
C ILE A 51 -10.19 9.25 -9.04
N LYS A 52 -9.13 8.68 -8.43
CA LYS A 52 -7.75 9.17 -8.57
C LYS A 52 -6.77 8.00 -8.42
N ALA A 53 -5.72 8.00 -9.24
CA ALA A 53 -4.62 7.05 -9.12
C ALA A 53 -3.26 7.73 -9.34
N ASP A 54 -2.25 7.39 -8.52
CA ASP A 54 -0.81 7.66 -8.75
C ASP A 54 -0.03 6.39 -8.39
N ILE A 55 0.22 5.56 -9.40
CA ILE A 55 0.71 4.20 -9.25
C ILE A 55 2.02 4.02 -10.04
N GLY A 56 2.92 3.14 -9.60
CA GLY A 56 4.15 2.79 -10.33
C GLY A 56 5.29 3.73 -10.00
N ASP A 57 6.18 4.01 -10.96
CA ASP A 57 7.32 4.94 -10.81
C ASP A 57 8.38 4.41 -9.78
N VAL A 58 9.58 4.99 -9.80
CA VAL A 58 10.76 4.51 -9.05
C VAL A 58 10.99 5.30 -7.76
N CYS A 59 10.25 6.38 -7.57
CA CYS A 59 10.36 7.23 -6.39
C CYS A 59 9.41 6.75 -5.28
N PRO A 60 9.88 6.62 -4.02
CA PRO A 60 8.99 6.43 -2.89
C PRO A 60 8.03 7.62 -2.76
N ARG A 61 6.84 7.39 -2.21
CA ARG A 61 5.86 8.46 -2.03
C ARG A 61 5.14 8.33 -0.69
N LYS A 62 4.99 9.47 -0.01
CA LYS A 62 4.27 9.60 1.24
C LYS A 62 2.85 10.09 0.95
N VAL A 63 1.86 9.39 1.50
CA VAL A 63 0.43 9.68 1.31
C VAL A 63 -0.15 10.16 2.64
N TYR A 64 -0.83 11.30 2.61
CA TYR A 64 -1.64 11.80 3.72
C TYR A 64 -3.10 11.80 3.27
N TYR A 65 -3.96 11.07 3.98
CA TYR A 65 -5.38 10.98 3.68
C TYR A 65 -6.20 11.66 4.78
N PHE A 66 -7.04 12.60 4.38
CA PHE A 66 -7.96 13.32 5.25
C PHE A 66 -9.34 12.65 5.13
N THR A 67 -9.74 11.90 6.14
CA THR A 67 -10.93 11.03 6.11
C THR A 67 -12.25 11.80 6.08
N ASP A 68 -12.26 13.02 6.62
CA ASP A 68 -13.41 13.92 6.68
C ASP A 68 -13.78 14.49 5.30
N SER A 69 -12.77 14.77 4.46
CA SER A 69 -12.95 15.39 3.15
C SER A 69 -12.58 14.49 1.97
N GLY A 70 -12.02 13.31 2.24
CA GLY A 70 -11.42 12.43 1.22
C GLY A 70 -10.15 12.99 0.56
N ARG A 71 -9.62 14.12 1.03
CA ARG A 71 -8.47 14.78 0.37
C ARG A 71 -7.22 13.95 0.56
N VAL A 72 -6.38 13.91 -0.49
CA VAL A 72 -5.08 13.26 -0.44
C VAL A 72 -3.99 14.28 -0.73
N LEU A 73 -2.96 14.33 0.10
CA LEU A 73 -1.69 14.97 -0.22
C LEU A 73 -0.65 13.89 -0.50
N LEU A 74 0.00 14.00 -1.65
CA LEU A 74 1.05 13.10 -2.09
C LEU A 74 2.37 13.86 -2.12
N LYS A 75 3.40 13.30 -1.48
CA LYS A 75 4.78 13.80 -1.59
C LYS A 75 5.65 12.71 -2.20
N LYS A 76 6.15 12.92 -3.43
CA LYS A 76 7.21 12.09 -3.99
C LYS A 76 8.52 12.42 -3.29
N LEU A 77 9.25 11.39 -2.86
CA LEU A 77 10.52 11.51 -2.18
C LEU A 77 11.65 11.30 -3.19
N ASP A 78 12.74 12.04 -3.01
CA ASP A 78 13.90 11.92 -3.88
C ASP A 78 14.53 10.51 -3.75
N ARG A 79 15.02 9.98 -4.87
CA ARG A 79 15.72 8.68 -4.93
C ARG A 79 16.97 8.67 -4.06
N LEU A 80 17.63 9.82 -3.84
CA LEU A 80 18.77 9.92 -2.92
C LEU A 80 18.35 9.65 -1.46
N VAL A 81 17.20 10.18 -1.03
CA VAL A 81 16.60 9.86 0.28
C VAL A 81 16.13 8.39 0.31
N ALA A 82 15.68 7.85 -0.83
CA ALA A 82 15.31 6.45 -0.96
C ALA A 82 16.48 5.49 -0.63
N GLY A 83 17.72 5.87 -0.93
CA GLY A 83 18.91 5.09 -0.54
C GLY A 83 19.03 4.91 0.99
N ALA A 84 18.79 5.98 1.76
CA ALA A 84 18.79 5.91 3.22
C ALA A 84 17.66 5.03 3.76
N ILE A 85 16.45 5.17 3.19
CA ILE A 85 15.29 4.34 3.53
C ILE A 85 15.57 2.86 3.21
N ALA A 86 16.12 2.57 2.03
CA ALA A 86 16.48 1.22 1.61
C ALA A 86 17.51 0.57 2.54
N GLN A 87 18.47 1.35 3.05
CA GLN A 87 19.43 0.86 4.05
C GLN A 87 18.77 0.55 5.39
N GLU A 88 17.84 1.40 5.84
CA GLU A 88 17.10 1.20 7.09
C GLU A 88 16.19 -0.04 7.01
N GLU A 89 15.45 -0.20 5.92
CA GLU A 89 14.64 -1.39 5.62
C GLU A 89 15.50 -2.66 5.53
N GLY A 90 16.67 -2.58 4.89
CA GLY A 90 17.63 -3.68 4.85
C GLY A 90 18.14 -4.10 6.24
N LYS A 91 18.39 -3.13 7.12
CA LYS A 91 18.74 -3.39 8.54
C LYS A 91 17.56 -4.04 9.27
N TYR A 92 16.34 -3.55 9.05
CA TYR A 92 15.13 -4.12 9.65
C TYR A 92 14.91 -5.58 9.19
N ARG A 93 15.07 -5.87 7.89
CA ARG A 93 14.99 -7.23 7.35
C ARG A 93 16.00 -8.19 7.99
N LYS A 94 17.24 -7.75 8.18
CA LYS A 94 18.26 -8.56 8.87
C LYS A 94 17.88 -8.84 10.33
N LYS A 95 17.32 -7.86 11.03
CA LYS A 95 16.79 -8.05 12.40
C LYS A 95 15.66 -9.08 12.43
N LEU A 96 14.70 -9.00 11.50
CA LEU A 96 13.61 -9.98 11.40
C LEU A 96 14.10 -11.41 11.15
N GLN A 97 15.18 -11.58 10.39
CA GLN A 97 15.79 -12.90 10.14
C GLN A 97 16.57 -13.45 11.35
N GLN A 98 17.04 -12.59 12.24
CA GLN A 98 17.84 -12.97 13.41
C GLN A 98 17.01 -13.07 14.70
N ALA A 99 15.82 -12.46 14.73
CA ALA A 99 14.89 -12.62 15.83
C ALA A 99 14.40 -14.07 15.87
N PRO A 100 14.43 -14.76 17.03
CA PRO A 100 13.80 -16.06 17.15
C PRO A 100 12.33 -15.94 16.76
N VAL A 101 11.87 -16.85 15.90
CA VAL A 101 10.46 -16.93 15.49
C VAL A 101 9.65 -17.32 16.73
N GLN A 102 9.19 -16.33 17.49
CA GLN A 102 8.17 -16.54 18.50
C GLN A 102 6.85 -16.67 17.73
N SER A 103 6.51 -17.91 17.40
CA SER A 103 5.34 -18.28 16.62
C SER A 103 4.07 -18.16 17.46
N ASP A 104 3.57 -16.95 17.63
CA ASP A 104 2.13 -16.73 17.89
C ASP A 104 1.46 -16.38 16.56
N VAL A 105 1.52 -17.30 15.61
CA VAL A 105 0.69 -17.22 14.41
C VAL A 105 -0.71 -17.69 14.80
N THR A 106 -1.59 -16.76 15.16
CA THR A 106 -3.03 -17.04 15.23
C THR A 106 -3.57 -17.13 13.80
N LEU A 107 -3.70 -18.36 13.29
CA LEU A 107 -4.52 -18.64 12.12
C LEU A 107 -5.98 -18.55 12.56
N PHE A 108 -6.66 -17.45 12.21
CA PHE A 108 -8.12 -17.43 12.25
C PHE A 108 -8.61 -18.25 11.06
N LEU A 109 -8.78 -19.55 11.28
CA LEU A 109 -9.58 -20.42 10.43
C LEU A 109 -11.05 -20.17 10.80
N GLU A 110 -11.79 -19.54 9.90
CA GLU A 110 -13.24 -19.79 9.76
C GLU A 110 -13.43 -20.79 8.61
#